data_AF-A0A3D9B0T7-F1
#
_entry.id   AF-A0A3D9B0T7-F1
#
_cell.length_a   1.000
_cell.length_b   1.000
_cell.length_c   1.000
_cell.angle_alpha   90.00
_cell.angle_beta   90.00
_cell.angle_gamma   90.00
#
_symmetry.space_group_name_H-M   'P 1'
#
loop_
_entity.id
_entity.type
_entity.pdbx_description
1 polymer ?
#
loop_
_entity_poly.entity_id
_entity_poly.type
_entity_poly.pdbx_seq_one_letter_code
_entity_poly.pdbx_strand_id
1 'polypeptide(L)'
;MNIKMNKKLMAGFPALLMIILSCEKKYQSPGHYEEDLFAHERKEGKAYIMNEDECFDGSELVIASSDVKLADSSKGRGRSFFIYKIRSGRTLKTVRDSIVEYPMQFLSVQRLKLNKTDDSIYVYLKHLEGYRFIAKDKKLRYQWLRAAPVYAVKKK
;
A
#
# COMPACT_ATOMS: atom_id res chain seq x y z
N MET A 1 -25.69 -52.48 67.31
CA MET A 1 -26.66 -51.67 66.55
C MET A 1 -26.66 -52.17 65.11
N ASN A 2 -27.80 -52.66 64.63
CA ASN A 2 -27.92 -53.51 63.46
C ASN A 2 -28.25 -52.66 62.22
N ILE A 3 -27.30 -52.47 61.30
CA ILE A 3 -27.51 -51.62 60.11
C ILE A 3 -27.99 -52.51 58.96
N LYS A 4 -29.31 -52.50 58.71
CA LYS A 4 -29.90 -53.03 57.47
C LYS A 4 -29.50 -52.13 56.31
N MET A 5 -28.48 -52.53 55.55
CA MET A 5 -28.06 -51.81 54.35
C MET A 5 -29.00 -52.15 53.18
N ASN A 6 -29.75 -51.16 52.69
CA ASN A 6 -30.58 -51.29 51.49
C ASN A 6 -29.68 -51.47 50.25
N LYS A 7 -29.73 -52.67 49.64
CA LYS A 7 -28.89 -53.09 48.49
C LYS A 7 -29.01 -52.19 47.23
N LYS A 8 -29.95 -51.25 47.20
CA LYS A 8 -30.12 -50.30 46.10
C LYS A 8 -29.10 -49.14 46.11
N LEU A 9 -28.40 -48.91 47.23
CA LEU A 9 -27.43 -47.81 47.37
C LEU A 9 -25.99 -48.20 46.97
N MET A 10 -25.68 -49.50 46.86
CA MET A 10 -24.34 -49.97 46.48
C MET A 10 -24.10 -49.99 44.96
N ALA A 11 -25.15 -50.03 44.14
CA ALA A 11 -25.02 -50.14 42.69
C ALA A 11 -24.80 -48.79 41.98
N GLY A 12 -25.13 -47.66 42.60
CA GLY A 12 -24.99 -46.33 41.99
C GLY A 12 -23.62 -45.68 42.19
N PHE A 13 -22.87 -46.11 43.20
CA PHE A 13 -21.57 -45.54 43.57
C PHE A 13 -20.46 -45.74 42.51
N PRO A 14 -20.32 -46.93 41.86
CA PRO A 14 -19.29 -47.10 40.82
C PRO A 14 -19.61 -46.33 39.53
N ALA A 15 -20.89 -46.09 39.23
CA ALA A 15 -21.29 -45.30 38.05
C ALA A 15 -21.00 -43.80 38.22
N LEU A 16 -21.13 -43.27 39.45
CA LEU A 16 -20.82 -41.87 39.75
C LEU A 16 -19.32 -41.56 39.63
N LEU A 17 -18.46 -42.52 40.01
CA LEU A 17 -16.99 -42.39 39.96
C LEU A 17 -16.43 -42.30 38.52
N MET A 18 -17.09 -42.91 37.54
CA MET A 18 -16.67 -42.86 36.13
C MET A 18 -16.85 -41.48 35.49
N ILE A 19 -17.75 -40.64 36.02
CA ILE A 19 -18.03 -39.30 35.47
C ILE A 19 -16.98 -38.28 35.95
N ILE A 20 -16.40 -38.46 37.14
CA ILE A 20 -15.45 -37.52 37.75
C ILE A 20 -14.03 -37.68 37.18
N LEU A 21 -13.72 -38.82 36.54
CA LEU A 21 -12.42 -39.11 35.92
C LEU A 21 -12.34 -38.68 34.45
N SER A 22 -13.43 -38.17 33.86
CA SER A 22 -13.43 -37.63 32.50
C SER A 22 -12.79 -36.24 32.48
N CYS A 23 -11.46 -36.20 32.53
CA CYS A 23 -10.69 -34.99 32.38
C CYS A 23 -10.80 -34.53 30.92
N GLU A 24 -11.70 -33.58 30.64
CA GLU A 24 -11.79 -32.90 29.35
C GLU A 24 -10.46 -32.18 29.06
N LYS A 25 -9.50 -32.88 28.46
CA LYS A 25 -8.34 -32.24 27.85
C LYS A 25 -8.81 -31.54 26.60
N LYS A 26 -9.18 -30.27 26.74
CA LYS A 26 -9.37 -29.37 25.59
C LYS A 26 -8.06 -29.38 24.80
N TYR A 27 -8.11 -29.88 23.57
CA TYR A 27 -6.97 -29.86 22.65
C TYR A 27 -6.60 -28.40 22.39
N GLN A 28 -5.54 -27.92 23.03
CA GLN A 28 -4.90 -26.67 22.66
C GLN A 28 -4.01 -26.99 21.47
N SER A 29 -4.37 -26.46 20.30
CA SER A 29 -3.53 -26.56 19.11
C SER A 29 -2.11 -26.08 19.47
N PRO A 30 -1.04 -26.78 19.06
CA PRO A 30 0.35 -26.39 19.34
C PRO A 30 0.77 -25.02 18.79
N GLY A 31 -0.12 -24.26 18.13
CA GLY A 31 0.16 -22.94 17.57
C GLY A 31 0.46 -21.84 18.60
N HIS A 32 0.45 -22.14 19.90
CA HIS A 32 0.85 -21.18 20.95
C HIS A 32 2.34 -20.79 20.90
N TYR A 33 3.15 -21.51 20.13
CA TYR A 33 4.58 -21.25 19.89
C TYR A 33 4.85 -20.97 18.39
N GLU A 34 3.89 -20.42 17.66
CA GLU A 34 4.17 -19.80 16.36
C GLU A 34 4.97 -18.49 16.58
N GLU A 35 6.21 -18.63 17.04
CA GLU A 35 7.20 -17.57 16.87
C GLU A 35 7.47 -17.49 15.36
N ASP A 36 7.05 -16.38 14.75
CA ASP A 36 7.29 -16.09 13.35
C ASP A 36 8.79 -15.89 13.12
N LEU A 37 9.49 -16.98 12.77
CA LEU A 37 10.92 -17.02 12.46
C LEU A 37 11.32 -16.04 11.35
N PHE A 38 10.35 -15.56 10.57
CA PHE A 38 10.54 -14.64 9.46
C PHE A 38 10.04 -13.21 9.75
N ALA A 39 9.71 -12.90 11.01
CA ALA A 39 9.24 -11.56 11.40
C ALA A 39 10.22 -10.44 11.00
N HIS A 40 11.51 -10.73 10.96
CA HIS A 40 12.57 -9.82 10.53
C HIS A 40 12.71 -9.75 9.01
N GLU A 41 12.61 -10.87 8.28
CA GLU A 41 12.70 -10.91 6.80
C GLU A 41 11.54 -10.18 6.12
N ARG A 42 10.34 -10.17 6.72
CA ARG A 42 9.20 -9.38 6.17
C ARG A 42 9.49 -7.88 6.09
N LYS A 43 10.47 -7.36 6.84
CA LYS A 43 10.86 -5.94 6.78
C LYS A 43 11.83 -5.64 5.65
N GLU A 44 12.60 -6.63 5.18
CA GLU A 44 13.62 -6.47 4.13
C GLU A 44 13.04 -6.32 2.72
N GLY A 45 11.75 -6.62 2.52
CA GLY A 45 11.03 -6.42 1.26
C GLY A 45 10.33 -5.07 1.10
N LYS A 46 10.52 -4.11 2.00
CA LYS A 46 9.87 -2.78 1.88
C LYS A 46 10.54 -2.00 0.75
N ALA A 47 9.78 -1.74 -0.32
CA ALA A 47 10.21 -0.84 -1.38
C ALA A 47 10.58 0.51 -0.76
N TYR A 48 11.79 1.00 -1.05
CA TYR A 48 12.25 2.31 -0.60
C TYR A 48 11.28 3.40 -1.07
N ILE A 49 10.83 4.23 -0.13
CA ILE A 49 9.92 5.36 -0.36
C ILE A 49 10.73 6.63 -0.10
N MET A 50 10.87 7.47 -1.12
CA MET A 50 11.55 8.75 -0.98
C MET A 50 10.75 9.69 -0.09
N ASN A 51 11.43 10.47 0.74
CA ASN A 51 10.85 11.56 1.53
C ASN A 51 10.55 12.80 0.64
N GLU A 52 9.89 13.83 1.19
CA GLU A 52 9.52 15.05 0.45
C GLU A 52 10.75 15.77 -0.16
N ASP A 53 11.86 15.85 0.59
CA ASP A 53 13.08 16.54 0.18
C ASP A 53 13.85 15.77 -0.90
N GLU A 54 14.00 14.46 -0.75
CA GLU A 54 14.57 13.54 -1.73
C GLU A 54 13.76 13.56 -3.04
N CYS A 55 12.43 13.62 -2.93
CA CYS A 55 11.56 13.77 -4.09
C CYS A 55 11.80 15.13 -4.78
N PHE A 56 11.96 16.19 -4.01
CA PHE A 56 12.21 17.53 -4.54
C PHE A 56 13.56 17.60 -5.24
N ASP A 57 14.61 17.05 -4.63
CA ASP A 57 15.98 17.03 -5.15
C ASP A 57 16.11 16.16 -6.39
N GLY A 58 15.53 14.95 -6.36
CA GLY A 58 15.52 14.02 -7.48
C GLY A 58 14.63 14.43 -8.66
N SER A 59 13.81 15.47 -8.50
CA SER A 59 12.94 15.99 -9.55
C SER A 59 13.58 17.14 -10.32
N GLU A 60 13.41 17.11 -11.63
CA GLU A 60 13.73 18.23 -12.52
C GLU A 60 12.62 19.28 -12.56
N LEU A 61 11.38 18.83 -12.34
CA LEU A 61 10.19 19.67 -12.34
C LEU A 61 9.29 19.27 -11.17
N VAL A 62 8.92 20.24 -10.34
CA VAL A 62 7.96 20.04 -9.25
C VAL A 62 6.80 21.00 -9.43
N ILE A 63 5.59 20.45 -9.46
CA ILE A 63 4.34 21.22 -9.63
C ILE A 63 3.40 20.92 -8.47
N ALA A 64 2.87 21.96 -7.84
CA ALA A 64 1.70 21.83 -6.96
C ALA A 64 0.42 21.96 -7.81
N SER A 65 -0.41 20.92 -7.86
CA SER A 65 -1.64 20.92 -8.65
C SER A 65 -2.77 20.19 -7.95
N SER A 66 -3.98 20.72 -8.10
CA SER A 66 -5.23 20.09 -7.64
C SER A 66 -5.97 19.34 -8.75
N ASP A 67 -5.64 19.62 -10.02
CA ASP A 67 -6.35 19.07 -11.18
C ASP A 67 -5.45 18.13 -11.99
N VAL A 68 -5.12 17.01 -11.34
CA VAL A 68 -4.40 15.88 -11.93
C VAL A 68 -5.39 14.74 -12.18
N LYS A 69 -5.55 14.33 -13.44
CA LYS A 69 -6.48 13.28 -13.85
C LYS A 69 -5.78 12.22 -14.70
N LEU A 70 -6.18 10.96 -14.54
CA LEU A 70 -5.74 9.88 -15.43
C LEU A 70 -6.35 10.12 -16.83
N ALA A 71 -5.51 10.22 -17.84
CA ALA A 71 -5.91 10.44 -19.22
C ALA A 71 -5.96 9.14 -20.02
N ASP A 72 -4.98 8.25 -19.83
CA ASP A 72 -4.88 6.99 -20.57
C ASP A 72 -4.10 5.93 -19.77
N SER A 73 -4.27 4.65 -20.11
CA SER A 73 -3.52 3.55 -19.51
C SER A 73 -3.30 2.39 -20.48
N SER A 74 -2.12 1.78 -20.44
CA SER A 74 -1.78 0.59 -21.24
C SER A 74 -2.06 -0.73 -20.52
N LYS A 75 -3.03 -0.75 -19.58
CA LYS A 75 -3.36 -1.95 -18.82
C LYS A 75 -3.77 -3.07 -19.78
N GLY A 76 -3.11 -4.24 -19.68
CA GLY A 76 -3.43 -5.43 -20.47
C GLY A 76 -2.66 -5.60 -21.78
N ARG A 77 -1.81 -4.63 -22.20
CA ARG A 77 -0.99 -4.72 -23.43
C ARG A 77 0.51 -4.89 -23.15
N GLY A 78 0.86 -5.70 -22.14
CA GLY A 78 2.24 -5.87 -21.67
C GLY A 78 2.59 -4.93 -20.52
N ARG A 79 3.73 -4.22 -20.60
CA ARG A 79 4.21 -3.35 -19.50
C ARG A 79 3.23 -2.20 -19.25
N SER A 80 2.63 -2.17 -18.07
CA SER A 80 1.66 -1.15 -17.71
C SER A 80 2.32 0.21 -17.52
N PHE A 81 1.77 1.23 -18.19
CA PHE A 81 2.02 2.63 -17.92
C PHE A 81 0.70 3.39 -17.88
N PHE A 82 0.72 4.53 -17.21
CA PHE A 82 -0.41 5.40 -16.94
C PHE A 82 -0.03 6.80 -17.36
N ILE A 83 -0.88 7.46 -18.15
CA ILE A 83 -0.67 8.82 -18.58
C ILE A 83 -1.61 9.71 -17.77
N TYR A 84 -1.05 10.71 -17.11
CA TYR A 84 -1.79 11.67 -16.33
C TYR A 84 -1.73 13.04 -17.01
N LYS A 85 -2.83 13.79 -16.91
CA LYS A 85 -2.98 15.15 -17.44
C LYS A 85 -3.10 16.12 -16.27
N ILE A 86 -2.30 17.17 -16.30
CA ILE A 86 -2.33 18.30 -15.38
C ILE A 86 -2.98 19.47 -16.12
N ARG A 87 -4.14 19.93 -15.65
CA ARG A 87 -4.86 21.04 -16.28
C ARG A 87 -4.39 22.41 -15.84
N SER A 88 -3.94 22.53 -14.61
CA SER A 88 -3.43 23.77 -14.02
C SER A 88 -2.57 23.44 -12.80
N GLY A 89 -1.64 24.31 -12.45
CA GLY A 89 -0.82 24.15 -11.26
C GLY A 89 0.15 25.30 -11.09
N ARG A 90 0.84 25.30 -9.95
CA ARG A 90 1.93 26.22 -9.65
C ARG A 90 3.25 25.46 -9.72
N THR A 91 4.17 25.95 -10.54
CA THR A 91 5.53 25.41 -10.60
C THR A 91 6.33 25.87 -9.38
N LEU A 92 6.98 24.92 -8.70
CA LEU A 92 7.81 25.16 -7.51
C LEU A 92 9.30 25.04 -7.82
N LYS A 93 9.67 24.10 -8.70
CA LYS A 93 11.05 23.88 -9.14
C LYS A 93 11.07 23.61 -10.64
N THR A 94 12.01 24.23 -11.34
CA THR A 94 12.33 23.96 -12.75
C THR A 94 13.84 24.13 -12.93
N VAL A 95 14.50 23.19 -13.62
CA VAL A 95 15.96 23.22 -13.80
C VAL A 95 16.40 23.95 -15.07
N ARG A 96 15.52 24.12 -16.07
CA ARG A 96 15.90 24.55 -17.43
C ARG A 96 15.23 25.84 -17.92
N ASP A 97 14.76 26.69 -17.02
CA ASP A 97 13.93 27.88 -17.33
C ASP A 97 12.72 27.58 -18.23
N SER A 98 12.35 26.30 -18.36
CA SER A 98 11.31 25.85 -19.25
C SER A 98 9.96 26.24 -18.67
N ILE A 99 9.25 27.11 -19.39
CA ILE A 99 7.88 27.51 -19.08
C ILE A 99 6.99 26.27 -19.19
N VAL A 100 6.28 25.97 -18.11
CA VAL A 100 5.31 24.88 -18.07
C VAL A 100 4.01 25.39 -18.68
N GLU A 101 3.71 24.95 -19.89
CA GLU A 101 2.43 25.22 -20.54
C GLU A 101 1.39 24.18 -20.12
N TYR A 102 0.21 24.66 -19.73
CA TYR A 102 -0.92 23.82 -19.39
C TYR A 102 -1.95 23.79 -20.53
N PRO A 103 -2.64 22.66 -20.77
CA PRO A 103 -2.54 21.41 -20.03
C PRO A 103 -1.34 20.56 -20.48
N MET A 104 -0.59 20.00 -19.53
CA MET A 104 0.52 19.09 -19.80
C MET A 104 0.20 17.65 -19.44
N GLN A 105 0.93 16.71 -20.02
CA GLN A 105 0.82 15.28 -19.71
C GLN A 105 2.16 14.71 -19.26
N PHE A 106 2.11 13.74 -18.36
CA PHE A 106 3.27 12.99 -17.91
C PHE A 106 2.97 11.50 -17.80
N LEU A 107 4.02 10.68 -17.92
CA LEU A 107 3.92 9.23 -17.84
C LEU A 107 4.28 8.73 -16.44
N SER A 108 3.52 7.80 -15.90
CA SER A 108 3.88 7.06 -14.70
C SER A 108 3.89 5.56 -15.00
N VAL A 109 4.90 4.87 -14.51
CA VAL A 109 4.96 3.39 -14.59
C VAL A 109 4.02 2.76 -13.55
N GLN A 110 3.75 3.46 -12.45
CA GLN A 110 2.88 3.01 -11.37
C GLN A 110 1.56 3.78 -11.35
N ARG A 111 0.50 3.14 -10.87
CA ARG A 111 -0.79 3.82 -10.69
C ARG A 111 -0.70 4.73 -9.46
N LEU A 112 -0.80 6.03 -9.69
CA LEU A 112 -0.84 7.04 -8.63
C LEU A 112 -2.18 6.99 -7.91
N LYS A 113 -2.13 6.92 -6.57
CA LYS A 113 -3.30 7.02 -5.70
C LYS A 113 -3.60 8.50 -5.49
N LEU A 114 -4.39 9.07 -6.40
CA LEU A 114 -4.86 10.44 -6.30
C LEU A 114 -6.12 10.44 -5.43
N ASN A 115 -6.02 10.92 -4.18
CA ASN A 115 -7.20 11.09 -3.35
C ASN A 115 -7.95 12.33 -3.81
N LYS A 116 -9.28 12.22 -3.97
CA LYS A 116 -10.11 13.36 -4.39
C LYS A 116 -10.23 14.45 -3.32
N THR A 117 -9.88 14.13 -2.08
CA THR A 117 -10.01 15.02 -0.92
C THR A 117 -8.80 15.95 -0.74
N ASP A 118 -7.70 15.68 -1.44
CA ASP A 118 -6.49 16.50 -1.29
C ASP A 118 -6.65 17.79 -2.11
N ASP A 119 -6.62 18.94 -1.42
CA ASP A 119 -6.78 20.27 -2.04
C ASP A 119 -5.74 20.54 -3.13
N SER A 120 -4.52 20.01 -2.97
CA SER A 120 -3.48 19.98 -4.00
C SER A 120 -2.43 18.94 -3.67
N ILE A 121 -1.77 18.40 -4.68
CA ILE A 121 -0.69 17.43 -4.56
C ILE A 121 0.60 17.96 -5.18
N TYR A 122 1.73 17.50 -4.67
CA TYR A 122 3.02 17.69 -5.31
C TYR A 122 3.20 16.65 -6.42
N VAL A 123 3.55 17.13 -7.60
CA VAL A 123 3.85 16.33 -8.78
C VAL A 123 5.35 16.39 -9.02
N TYR A 124 6.02 15.28 -8.72
CA TYR A 124 7.47 15.11 -8.85
C TYR A 124 7.82 14.48 -10.19
N LEU A 125 8.45 15.26 -11.05
CA LEU A 125 8.70 14.90 -12.44
C LEU A 125 10.19 14.90 -12.78
N LYS A 126 10.60 13.87 -13.53
CA LYS A 126 11.92 13.73 -14.16
C LYS A 126 11.76 13.75 -15.69
N HIS A 127 12.81 14.04 -16.44
CA HIS A 127 12.77 13.85 -17.89
C HIS A 127 12.35 12.41 -18.26
N LEU A 128 11.53 12.28 -19.30
CA LEU A 128 11.07 10.98 -19.78
C LEU A 128 12.23 10.22 -20.43
N GLU A 129 12.58 9.08 -19.85
CA GLU A 129 13.58 8.17 -20.41
C GLU A 129 12.86 6.98 -21.04
N GLY A 130 12.95 6.84 -22.37
CA GLY A 130 12.31 5.75 -23.12
C GLY A 130 10.97 6.13 -23.75
N TYR A 131 10.11 5.13 -24.00
CA TYR A 131 8.76 5.28 -24.60
C TYR A 131 8.70 6.16 -25.86
N ARG A 132 9.73 6.11 -26.73
CA ARG A 132 9.93 7.06 -27.86
C ARG A 132 8.70 7.24 -28.75
N PHE A 133 7.96 6.16 -29.04
CA PHE A 133 6.76 6.22 -29.88
C PHE A 133 5.62 6.98 -29.22
N ILE A 134 5.30 6.67 -27.97
CA ILE A 134 4.22 7.31 -27.21
C ILE A 134 4.61 8.74 -26.83
N ALA A 135 5.89 8.98 -26.53
CA ALA A 135 6.42 10.30 -26.26
C ALA A 135 6.20 11.26 -27.44
N LYS A 136 6.41 10.77 -28.67
CA LYS A 136 6.16 11.56 -29.89
C LYS A 136 4.68 11.77 -30.16
N ASP A 137 3.87 10.71 -30.06
CA ASP A 137 2.41 10.76 -30.31
C ASP A 137 1.68 11.69 -29.33
N LYS A 138 1.96 11.54 -28.03
CA LYS A 138 1.30 12.28 -26.94
C LYS A 138 2.07 13.53 -26.49
N LYS A 139 3.19 13.86 -27.13
CA LYS A 139 4.09 14.97 -26.76
C LYS A 139 4.53 14.94 -25.29
N LEU A 140 4.82 13.74 -24.77
CA LEU A 140 5.25 13.55 -23.37
C LEU A 140 6.71 13.92 -23.22
N ARG A 141 7.01 14.81 -22.27
CA ARG A 141 8.38 15.27 -21.94
C ARG A 141 8.88 14.74 -20.61
N TYR A 142 7.95 14.42 -19.71
CA TYR A 142 8.24 14.10 -18.32
C TYR A 142 7.65 12.77 -17.89
N GLN A 143 8.30 12.13 -16.94
CA GLN A 143 7.85 10.95 -16.24
C GLN A 143 7.77 11.19 -14.73
N TRP A 144 6.88 10.46 -14.06
CA TRP A 144 6.79 10.41 -12.62
C TRP A 144 8.07 9.82 -12.02
N LEU A 145 8.53 10.39 -10.92
CA LEU A 145 9.69 9.88 -10.20
C LEU A 145 9.38 8.50 -9.58
N ARG A 146 10.13 7.46 -9.98
CA ARG A 146 9.77 6.05 -9.76
C ARG A 146 9.57 5.63 -8.30
N ALA A 147 10.21 6.32 -7.35
CA ALA A 147 10.10 6.06 -5.90
C ALA A 147 9.34 7.17 -5.13
N ALA A 148 8.79 8.16 -5.83
CA ALA A 148 8.05 9.24 -5.19
C ALA A 148 6.62 8.80 -4.84
N PRO A 149 6.20 8.92 -3.58
CA PRO A 149 4.79 8.80 -3.20
C PRO A 149 4.03 10.08 -3.60
N VAL A 150 2.70 10.03 -3.52
CA VAL A 150 1.85 11.20 -3.73
C VAL A 150 1.76 11.95 -2.40
N TYR A 151 2.40 13.13 -2.33
CA TYR A 151 2.33 14.01 -1.18
C TYR A 151 1.26 15.08 -1.38
N ALA A 152 0.40 15.25 -0.38
CA ALA A 152 -0.53 16.37 -0.32
C ALA A 152 0.22 17.64 0.08
N VAL A 153 -0.12 18.76 -0.55
CA VAL A 153 0.42 20.07 -0.17
C VAL A 153 -0.21 20.46 1.16
N LYS A 154 0.61 20.54 2.21
CA LYS A 154 0.18 21.05 3.50
C LYS A 154 -0.12 22.55 3.35
N LYS A 155 -1.36 22.97 3.62
CA LYS A 155 -1.68 24.38 3.80
C LYS A 155 -0.85 24.89 4.98
N LYS A 156 0.11 25.78 4.71
CA LYS A 156 0.76 26.60 5.74
C LYS A 156 -0.11 27.81 6.03
#